data_AF-A0A961GB18-F1
#
_entry.id   AF-A0A961GB18-F1
#
_cell.length_a   1.000
_cell.length_b   1.000
_cell.length_c   1.000
_cell.angle_alpha   90.00
_cell.angle_beta   90.00
_cell.angle_gamma   90.00
#
_symmetry.space_group_name_H-M   'P 1'
#
loop_
_entity.id
_entity.type
_entity.pdbx_description
1 polymer ?
#
loop_
_entity_poly.entity_id
_entity_poly.type
_entity_poly.pdbx_seq_one_letter_code
_entity_poly.pdbx_strand_id
1 'polypeptide(L)'
;RPVGLVVYLDGDGMYGHRNPTSTWALGGSGGVVAQAGSRGYATLSIATPSADRTFWTKGAVNAAYVASLIESIRTELGVQRTWLVGYSGGSQLITKYLLPAYSSIFASGGGAVITGGGGAPSGSPTIDPALKTGFRMLWYTGSLDDGTNSDDGYNALADAKRGEAWYATRGVATSRQEPAGVDHEDLGTRFGTVLGSQLDSYPAR
;
A
#
# COMPACT_ATOMS: atom_id res chain seq x y z
N ARG A 1 -12.59 20.28 -3.63
CA ARG A 1 -11.18 19.80 -3.72
C ARG A 1 -11.07 18.56 -2.83
N PRO A 2 -10.26 17.56 -3.21
CA PRO A 2 -10.08 16.37 -2.39
C PRO A 2 -9.50 16.69 -1.01
N VAL A 3 -9.82 15.91 0.01
CA VAL A 3 -9.24 16.04 1.36
C VAL A 3 -7.85 15.38 1.46
N GLY A 4 -7.48 14.58 0.47
CA GLY A 4 -6.22 13.89 0.38
C GLY A 4 -6.12 13.04 -0.90
N LEU A 5 -5.02 12.31 -1.01
CA LEU A 5 -4.74 11.38 -2.11
C LEU A 5 -4.67 9.94 -1.59
N VAL A 6 -5.35 9.01 -2.25
CA VAL A 6 -5.15 7.57 -2.12
C VAL A 6 -4.34 7.11 -3.32
N VAL A 7 -3.21 6.45 -3.08
CA VAL A 7 -2.33 5.92 -4.11
C VAL A 7 -2.42 4.40 -4.08
N TYR A 8 -2.80 3.80 -5.19
CA TYR A 8 -2.87 2.34 -5.34
C TYR A 8 -1.69 1.83 -6.17
N LEU A 9 -0.97 0.86 -5.61
CA LEU A 9 0.14 0.13 -6.21
C LEU A 9 -0.22 -1.35 -6.26
N ASP A 10 -0.40 -1.83 -7.48
CA ASP A 10 -0.87 -3.17 -7.77
C ASP A 10 0.20 -4.24 -7.52
N GLY A 11 -0.24 -5.51 -7.53
CA GLY A 11 0.63 -6.68 -7.54
C GLY A 11 1.23 -6.95 -8.92
N ASP A 12 2.03 -8.01 -9.00
CA ASP A 12 2.74 -8.38 -10.22
C ASP A 12 1.75 -8.66 -11.37
N GLY A 13 2.08 -8.20 -12.58
CA GLY A 13 1.19 -8.28 -13.74
C GLY A 13 0.17 -7.14 -13.86
N MET A 14 -0.04 -6.33 -12.81
CA MET A 14 -0.83 -5.10 -12.81
C MET A 14 -2.33 -5.32 -13.18
N TYR A 15 -2.95 -6.39 -12.67
CA TYR A 15 -4.32 -6.74 -13.04
C TYR A 15 -5.35 -5.65 -12.67
N GLY A 16 -5.35 -5.17 -11.43
CA GLY A 16 -6.27 -4.14 -10.95
C GLY A 16 -6.13 -2.83 -11.73
N HIS A 17 -4.89 -2.41 -12.01
CA HIS A 17 -4.62 -1.23 -12.84
C HIS A 17 -5.17 -1.38 -14.27
N ARG A 18 -5.05 -2.58 -14.86
CA ARG A 18 -5.49 -2.87 -16.23
C ARG A 18 -6.98 -3.11 -16.36
N ASN A 19 -7.64 -3.46 -15.25
CA ASN A 19 -9.06 -3.76 -15.19
C ASN A 19 -9.74 -2.85 -14.15
N PRO A 20 -9.71 -1.52 -14.31
CA PRO A 20 -10.10 -0.58 -13.27
C PRO A 20 -11.60 -0.62 -12.92
N THR A 21 -12.43 -1.23 -13.78
CA THR A 21 -13.86 -1.43 -13.54
C THR A 21 -14.17 -2.77 -12.86
N SER A 22 -13.18 -3.66 -12.71
CA SER A 22 -13.34 -4.93 -12.01
C SER A 22 -13.68 -4.69 -10.54
N THR A 23 -14.53 -5.53 -9.96
CA THR A 23 -14.78 -5.55 -8.51
C THR A 23 -13.58 -6.06 -7.72
N TRP A 24 -12.57 -6.58 -8.41
CA TRP A 24 -11.26 -6.88 -7.86
C TRP A 24 -10.39 -5.62 -7.91
N ALA A 25 -9.84 -5.24 -6.76
CA ALA A 25 -9.03 -4.05 -6.48
C ALA A 25 -9.74 -2.69 -6.58
N LEU A 26 -9.89 -2.14 -7.79
CA LEU A 26 -10.19 -0.71 -7.97
C LEU A 26 -11.69 -0.39 -8.07
N GLY A 27 -12.44 -1.18 -8.83
CA GLY A 27 -13.83 -0.91 -9.20
C GLY A 27 -14.87 -1.53 -8.27
N GLY A 28 -16.14 -1.22 -8.54
CA GLY A 28 -17.27 -1.64 -7.70
C GLY A 28 -17.41 -0.84 -6.40
N SER A 29 -18.50 -1.06 -5.67
CA SER A 29 -18.80 -0.34 -4.42
C SER A 29 -17.81 -0.64 -3.29
N GLY A 30 -17.21 -1.83 -3.30
CA GLY A 30 -16.16 -2.25 -2.36
C GLY A 30 -14.74 -1.92 -2.82
N GLY A 31 -14.56 -1.38 -4.04
CA GLY A 31 -13.25 -1.09 -4.62
C GLY A 31 -12.59 0.16 -4.03
N VAL A 32 -11.27 0.27 -4.22
CA VAL A 32 -10.46 1.38 -3.70
C VAL A 32 -11.00 2.74 -4.16
N VAL A 33 -11.46 2.87 -5.41
CA VAL A 33 -11.95 4.14 -5.96
C VAL A 33 -13.22 4.60 -5.25
N ALA A 34 -14.21 3.71 -5.09
CA ALA A 34 -15.48 4.04 -4.43
C ALA A 34 -15.28 4.35 -2.93
N GLN A 35 -14.43 3.58 -2.26
CA GLN A 35 -14.16 3.72 -0.82
C GLN A 35 -13.35 4.98 -0.49
N ALA A 36 -12.41 5.36 -1.36
CA ALA A 36 -11.70 6.63 -1.27
C ALA A 36 -12.62 7.83 -1.58
N GLY A 37 -13.36 7.76 -2.70
CA GLY A 37 -14.18 8.85 -3.20
C GLY A 37 -15.33 9.22 -2.27
N SER A 38 -16.00 8.22 -1.67
CA SER A 38 -17.05 8.45 -0.66
C SER A 38 -16.57 9.20 0.59
N ARG A 39 -15.26 9.25 0.82
CA ARG A 39 -14.59 9.95 1.93
C ARG A 39 -13.83 11.19 1.47
N GLY A 40 -14.07 11.64 0.24
CA GLY A 40 -13.51 12.87 -0.32
C GLY A 40 -12.06 12.78 -0.79
N TYR A 41 -11.46 11.58 -0.89
CA TYR A 41 -10.11 11.41 -1.41
C TYR A 41 -10.13 11.28 -2.94
N ALA A 42 -9.09 11.81 -3.60
CA ALA A 42 -8.79 11.44 -4.98
C ALA A 42 -8.04 10.10 -5.00
N THR A 43 -8.17 9.33 -6.08
CA THR A 43 -7.43 8.06 -6.26
C THR A 43 -6.46 8.17 -7.42
N LEU A 44 -5.21 7.78 -7.19
CA LEU A 44 -4.16 7.64 -8.18
C LEU A 44 -3.72 6.18 -8.23
N SER A 45 -4.01 5.48 -9.32
CA SER A 45 -3.42 4.16 -9.59
C SER A 45 -2.18 4.34 -10.46
N ILE A 46 -1.03 3.82 -10.01
CA ILE A 46 0.24 3.95 -10.72
C ILE A 46 0.61 2.60 -11.32
N ALA A 47 0.92 2.57 -12.62
CA ALA A 47 1.56 1.43 -13.24
C ALA A 47 3.07 1.45 -12.95
N THR A 48 3.66 0.27 -12.72
CA THR A 48 5.13 0.17 -12.66
C THR A 48 5.76 0.61 -14.00
N PRO A 49 6.88 1.35 -13.99
CA PRO A 49 7.61 1.68 -15.21
C PRO A 49 8.47 0.50 -15.70
N SER A 50 8.50 -0.61 -14.95
CA SER A 50 9.30 -1.78 -15.30
C SER A 50 8.61 -2.66 -16.35
N ALA A 51 9.40 -3.14 -17.33
CA ALA A 51 8.90 -3.92 -18.46
C ALA A 51 8.32 -5.28 -18.05
N ASP A 52 8.81 -5.86 -16.96
CA ASP A 52 8.33 -7.12 -16.36
C ASP A 52 6.98 -6.97 -15.64
N ARG A 53 6.46 -5.74 -15.50
CA ARG A 53 5.19 -5.43 -14.83
C ARG A 53 5.21 -5.78 -13.34
N THR A 54 6.39 -5.71 -12.74
CA THR A 54 6.60 -5.92 -11.31
C THR A 54 7.21 -4.66 -10.70
N PHE A 55 6.85 -4.34 -9.45
CA PHE A 55 7.42 -3.17 -8.77
C PHE A 55 8.73 -3.48 -8.05
N TRP A 56 8.89 -4.66 -7.47
CA TRP A 56 9.98 -4.93 -6.53
C TRP A 56 11.32 -5.28 -7.20
N THR A 57 11.31 -5.80 -8.42
CA THR A 57 12.53 -6.22 -9.17
C THR A 57 13.50 -5.07 -9.43
N LYS A 58 12.96 -3.85 -9.66
CA LYS A 58 13.73 -2.60 -9.75
C LYS A 58 13.32 -1.61 -8.66
N GLY A 59 13.17 -2.10 -7.43
CA GLY A 59 12.53 -1.38 -6.32
C GLY A 59 13.00 0.06 -6.09
N ALA A 60 14.31 0.33 -6.13
CA ALA A 60 14.82 1.70 -5.95
C ALA A 60 14.41 2.66 -7.08
N VAL A 61 14.53 2.21 -8.33
CA VAL A 61 14.13 3.00 -9.52
C VAL A 61 12.63 3.22 -9.54
N ASN A 62 11.86 2.16 -9.25
CA ASN A 62 10.40 2.23 -9.23
C ASN A 62 9.89 3.11 -8.07
N ALA A 63 10.55 3.08 -6.90
CA ALA A 63 10.22 3.95 -5.78
C ALA A 63 10.48 5.43 -6.10
N ALA A 64 11.58 5.76 -6.77
CA ALA A 64 11.87 7.12 -7.22
C ALA A 64 10.80 7.65 -8.19
N TYR A 65 10.39 6.82 -9.16
CA TYR A 65 9.30 7.15 -10.09
C TYR A 65 7.97 7.37 -9.36
N VAL A 66 7.60 6.46 -8.47
CA VAL A 66 6.35 6.56 -7.68
C VAL A 66 6.35 7.81 -6.79
N ALA A 67 7.45 8.07 -6.06
CA ALA A 67 7.57 9.25 -5.20
C ALA A 67 7.39 10.55 -6.02
N SER A 68 8.06 10.67 -7.16
CA SER A 68 7.96 11.84 -8.04
C SER A 68 6.54 12.06 -8.56
N LEU A 69 5.85 10.99 -8.97
CA LEU A 69 4.47 11.09 -9.44
C LEU A 69 3.50 11.48 -8.31
N ILE A 70 3.68 10.94 -7.10
CA ILE A 70 2.88 11.31 -5.93
C ILE A 70 3.04 12.81 -5.62
N GLU A 71 4.26 13.33 -5.59
CA GLU A 71 4.52 14.76 -5.32
C GLU A 71 3.92 15.66 -6.40
N SER A 72 4.05 15.29 -7.67
CA SER A 72 3.48 16.04 -8.80
C SER A 72 1.95 16.14 -8.69
N ILE A 73 1.26 15.01 -8.50
CA ILE A 73 -0.21 14.98 -8.41
C ILE A 73 -0.71 15.66 -7.14
N ARG A 74 -0.02 15.51 -6.01
CA ARG A 74 -0.36 16.23 -4.77
C ARG A 74 -0.27 17.73 -4.92
N THR A 75 0.76 18.21 -5.62
CA THR A 75 0.95 19.63 -5.92
C THR A 75 -0.18 20.15 -6.81
N GLU A 76 -0.53 19.42 -7.87
CA GLU A 76 -1.62 19.77 -8.78
C GLU A 76 -2.98 19.85 -8.06
N LEU A 77 -3.27 18.89 -7.19
CA LEU A 77 -4.52 18.83 -6.43
C LEU A 77 -4.55 19.77 -5.22
N GLY A 78 -3.40 20.32 -4.81
CA GLY A 78 -3.25 21.13 -3.61
C GLY A 78 -3.52 20.35 -2.32
N VAL A 79 -3.12 19.07 -2.26
CA VAL A 79 -3.34 18.19 -1.11
C VAL A 79 -2.03 17.63 -0.55
N GLN A 80 -1.98 17.38 0.76
CA GLN A 80 -0.80 16.79 1.40
C GLN A 80 -1.05 15.43 2.06
N ARG A 81 -2.24 15.18 2.61
CA ARG A 81 -2.53 13.89 3.24
C ARG A 81 -2.53 12.77 2.20
N THR A 82 -1.76 11.70 2.44
CA THR A 82 -1.62 10.59 1.48
C THR A 82 -1.82 9.23 2.14
N TRP A 83 -2.66 8.41 1.52
CA TRP A 83 -2.83 7.00 1.84
C TRP A 83 -2.24 6.13 0.76
N LEU A 84 -1.40 5.17 1.13
CA LEU A 84 -0.85 4.18 0.23
C LEU A 84 -1.66 2.89 0.35
N VAL A 85 -1.98 2.24 -0.77
CA VAL A 85 -2.60 0.92 -0.81
C VAL A 85 -1.74 0.05 -1.71
N GLY A 86 -1.13 -0.97 -1.12
CA GLY A 86 -0.29 -1.94 -1.84
C GLY A 86 -0.95 -3.31 -1.87
N TYR A 87 -0.73 -4.02 -2.96
CA TYR A 87 -0.95 -5.47 -3.06
C TYR A 87 0.33 -6.16 -3.52
N SER A 88 0.71 -7.29 -2.92
CA SER A 88 1.80 -8.15 -3.39
C SER A 88 3.09 -7.37 -3.71
N GLY A 89 3.55 -7.35 -4.98
CA GLY A 89 4.70 -6.55 -5.40
C GLY A 89 4.62 -5.05 -5.10
N GLY A 90 3.42 -4.45 -5.14
CA GLY A 90 3.18 -3.06 -4.73
C GLY A 90 3.36 -2.86 -3.22
N SER A 91 2.92 -3.82 -2.39
CA SER A 91 3.18 -3.84 -0.95
C SER A 91 4.68 -3.89 -0.66
N GLN A 92 5.41 -4.73 -1.41
CA GLN A 92 6.87 -4.80 -1.31
C GLN A 92 7.55 -3.49 -1.70
N LEU A 93 7.05 -2.80 -2.72
CA LEU A 93 7.58 -1.48 -3.08
C LEU A 93 7.43 -0.49 -1.93
N ILE A 94 6.23 -0.41 -1.35
CA ILE A 94 5.91 0.53 -0.28
C ILE A 94 6.86 0.33 0.89
N THR A 95 6.93 -0.89 1.40
CA THR A 95 7.64 -1.18 2.65
C THR A 95 9.14 -1.28 2.44
N LYS A 96 9.62 -1.82 1.32
CA LYS A 96 11.05 -2.10 1.14
C LYS A 96 11.84 -0.97 0.50
N TYR A 97 11.18 -0.10 -0.27
CA TYR A 97 11.88 0.90 -1.09
C TYR A 97 11.32 2.32 -0.94
N LEU A 98 10.00 2.49 -1.05
CA LEU A 98 9.37 3.82 -1.06
C LEU A 98 9.46 4.51 0.30
N LEU A 99 8.87 3.95 1.35
CA LEU A 99 8.90 4.56 2.68
C LEU A 99 10.34 4.67 3.23
N PRO A 100 11.21 3.67 3.07
CA PRO A 100 12.61 3.79 3.48
C PRO A 100 13.38 4.96 2.88
N ALA A 101 13.19 5.24 1.58
CA ALA A 101 13.96 6.26 0.87
C ALA A 101 13.25 7.62 0.80
N TYR A 102 11.92 7.65 0.86
CA TYR A 102 11.09 8.83 0.60
C TYR A 102 10.06 9.11 1.71
N SER A 103 10.31 8.66 2.94
CA SER A 103 9.39 8.83 4.07
C SER A 103 8.97 10.28 4.33
N SER A 104 9.84 11.26 4.06
CA SER A 104 9.57 12.68 4.32
C SER A 104 8.39 13.25 3.51
N ILE A 105 8.11 12.74 2.31
CA ILE A 105 6.98 13.23 1.51
C ILE A 105 5.63 12.90 2.19
N PHE A 106 5.61 11.93 3.11
CA PHE A 106 4.43 11.51 3.87
C PHE A 106 4.33 12.16 5.26
N ALA A 107 5.19 13.13 5.58
CA ALA A 107 5.22 13.81 6.89
C ALA A 107 3.90 14.52 7.25
N SER A 108 3.11 14.95 6.25
CA SER A 108 1.79 15.55 6.44
C SER A 108 0.69 14.54 6.85
N GLY A 109 1.07 13.29 7.08
CA GLY A 109 0.23 12.23 7.62
C GLY A 109 -0.60 11.47 6.58
N GLY A 110 -1.41 10.56 7.10
CA GLY A 110 -2.16 9.57 6.32
C GLY A 110 -1.78 8.16 6.79
N GLY A 111 -1.57 7.24 5.86
CA GLY A 111 -1.22 5.87 6.23
C GLY A 111 -0.97 4.95 5.06
N ALA A 112 -0.80 3.66 5.36
CA ALA A 112 -0.64 2.61 4.36
C ALA A 112 -1.46 1.37 4.72
N VAL A 113 -2.15 0.82 3.72
CA VAL A 113 -2.75 -0.53 3.76
C VAL A 113 -1.88 -1.43 2.90
N ILE A 114 -1.19 -2.36 3.55
CA ILE A 114 -0.22 -3.27 2.96
C ILE A 114 -0.89 -4.64 2.86
N THR A 115 -1.24 -5.07 1.65
CA THR A 115 -2.01 -6.29 1.43
C THR A 115 -1.18 -7.38 0.78
N GLY A 116 -1.30 -8.63 1.27
CA GLY A 116 -0.65 -9.80 0.66
C GLY A 116 0.87 -9.64 0.52
N GLY A 117 1.58 -9.24 1.58
CA GLY A 117 3.05 -9.11 1.56
C GLY A 117 3.57 -7.90 2.33
N GLY A 118 4.59 -7.23 1.78
CA GLY A 118 5.21 -6.05 2.37
C GLY A 118 6.21 -6.37 3.47
N GLY A 119 7.35 -6.92 3.07
CA GLY A 119 8.45 -7.31 3.95
C GLY A 119 9.22 -6.15 4.56
N ALA A 120 10.15 -6.49 5.45
CA ALA A 120 11.09 -5.54 6.02
C ALA A 120 12.01 -4.93 4.93
N PRO A 121 12.37 -3.65 5.03
CA PRO A 121 13.38 -3.03 4.17
C PRO A 121 14.69 -3.81 4.16
N SER A 122 15.39 -3.76 3.03
CA SER A 122 16.78 -4.19 2.97
C SER A 122 17.67 -3.18 3.71
N GLY A 123 18.53 -3.66 4.60
CA GLY A 123 19.38 -2.81 5.44
C GLY A 123 18.65 -2.18 6.63
N SER A 124 19.22 -1.09 7.16
CA SER A 124 18.68 -0.37 8.33
C SER A 124 18.49 1.12 8.02
N PRO A 125 17.62 1.48 7.06
CA PRO A 125 17.34 2.86 6.72
C PRO A 125 16.77 3.62 7.92
N THR A 126 17.15 4.90 8.03
CA THR A 126 16.54 5.84 8.96
C THR A 126 15.24 6.35 8.35
N ILE A 127 14.14 6.22 9.09
CA ILE A 127 12.84 6.76 8.69
C ILE A 127 12.66 8.19 9.21
N ASP A 128 11.92 9.01 8.46
CA ASP A 128 11.53 10.34 8.90
C ASP A 128 10.77 10.26 10.26
N PRO A 129 11.17 11.03 11.28
CA PRO A 129 10.49 11.06 12.56
C PRO A 129 8.99 11.36 12.49
N ALA A 130 8.53 12.13 11.48
CA ALA A 130 7.12 12.47 11.28
C ALA A 130 6.25 11.24 10.99
N LEU A 131 6.82 10.16 10.44
CA LEU A 131 6.08 8.90 10.27
C LEU A 131 5.62 8.30 11.60
N LYS A 132 6.37 8.53 12.69
CA LYS A 132 6.07 7.96 14.01
C LYS A 132 4.82 8.56 14.64
N THR A 133 4.52 9.82 14.32
CA THR A 133 3.42 10.56 14.96
C THR A 133 2.21 10.74 14.04
N GLY A 134 2.42 10.82 12.72
CA GLY A 134 1.39 11.18 11.75
C GLY A 134 0.94 10.07 10.79
N PHE A 135 1.62 8.92 10.77
CA PHE A 135 1.41 7.85 9.78
C PHE A 135 0.99 6.53 10.43
N ARG A 136 -0.03 5.88 9.87
CA ARG A 136 -0.56 4.59 10.35
C ARG A 136 -0.35 3.51 9.30
N MET A 137 0.07 2.33 9.72
CA MET A 137 0.26 1.20 8.79
C MET A 137 -0.56 0.00 9.23
N LEU A 138 -1.29 -0.60 8.30
CA LEU A 138 -2.00 -1.86 8.48
C LEU A 138 -1.43 -2.88 7.50
N TRP A 139 -0.97 -4.02 8.01
CA TRP A 139 -0.76 -5.22 7.22
C TRP A 139 -2.04 -6.07 7.22
N TYR A 140 -2.58 -6.37 6.06
CA TYR A 140 -3.74 -7.22 5.87
C TYR A 140 -3.35 -8.40 4.97
N THR A 141 -3.11 -9.58 5.51
CA THR A 141 -2.58 -10.71 4.73
C THR A 141 -3.24 -12.00 5.15
N GLY A 142 -3.78 -12.76 4.20
CA GLY A 142 -4.56 -13.95 4.48
C GLY A 142 -3.79 -15.00 5.28
N SER A 143 -4.50 -15.77 6.12
CA SER A 143 -3.84 -16.81 6.92
C SER A 143 -3.30 -17.97 6.07
N LEU A 144 -3.81 -18.15 4.85
CA LEU A 144 -3.37 -19.17 3.88
C LEU A 144 -2.42 -18.60 2.82
N ASP A 145 -2.08 -17.31 2.90
CA ASP A 145 -1.08 -16.65 2.06
C ASP A 145 0.35 -16.91 2.59
N ASP A 146 0.63 -18.18 2.90
CA ASP A 146 1.84 -18.66 3.57
C ASP A 146 2.81 -19.39 2.63
N GLY A 147 2.56 -19.32 1.33
CA GLY A 147 3.35 -19.94 0.28
C GLY A 147 3.02 -21.42 0.01
N THR A 148 2.18 -22.07 0.81
CA THR A 148 1.81 -23.48 0.60
C THR A 148 1.04 -23.68 -0.71
N ASN A 149 0.20 -22.70 -1.07
CA ASN A 149 -0.63 -22.73 -2.28
C ASN A 149 -0.12 -21.79 -3.38
N SER A 150 1.11 -21.25 -3.26
CA SER A 150 1.70 -20.37 -4.28
C SER A 150 2.57 -21.17 -5.24
N ASP A 151 2.41 -20.95 -6.54
CA ASP A 151 3.23 -21.60 -7.59
C ASP A 151 4.73 -21.33 -7.43
N ASP A 152 5.09 -20.14 -6.92
CA ASP A 152 6.48 -19.72 -6.67
C ASP A 152 6.94 -19.91 -5.22
N GLY A 153 6.07 -20.45 -4.35
CA GLY A 153 6.32 -20.61 -2.92
C GLY A 153 6.42 -19.31 -2.12
N TYR A 154 5.98 -18.17 -2.66
CA TYR A 154 6.05 -16.89 -1.98
C TYR A 154 5.20 -16.87 -0.71
N ASN A 155 5.86 -16.70 0.44
CA ASN A 155 5.21 -16.61 1.75
C ASN A 155 4.96 -15.15 2.12
N ALA A 156 3.85 -14.60 1.63
CA ALA A 156 3.48 -13.20 1.86
C ALA A 156 3.17 -12.91 3.34
N LEU A 157 2.58 -13.87 4.06
CA LEU A 157 2.28 -13.76 5.48
C LEU A 157 3.54 -13.60 6.34
N ALA A 158 4.59 -14.37 6.05
CA ALA A 158 5.87 -14.25 6.74
C ALA A 158 6.53 -12.90 6.44
N ASP A 159 6.42 -12.40 5.21
CA ASP A 159 6.89 -11.05 4.87
C ASP A 159 6.11 -9.97 5.61
N ALA A 160 4.78 -10.04 5.63
CA ALA A 160 3.93 -9.11 6.36
C ALA A 160 4.30 -9.05 7.85
N LYS A 161 4.56 -10.20 8.48
CA LYS A 161 5.05 -10.28 9.88
C LYS A 161 6.39 -9.59 10.06
N ARG A 162 7.35 -9.81 9.16
CA ARG A 162 8.68 -9.16 9.21
C ARG A 162 8.60 -7.65 8.99
N GLY A 163 7.83 -7.20 8.00
CA GLY A 163 7.66 -5.79 7.69
C GLY A 163 7.02 -5.03 8.83
N GLU A 164 5.89 -5.53 9.34
CA GLU A 164 5.19 -4.93 10.46
C GLU A 164 6.11 -4.78 11.69
N ALA A 165 6.79 -5.85 12.09
CA ALA A 165 7.71 -5.82 13.23
C ALA A 165 8.86 -4.80 13.04
N TRP A 166 9.39 -4.68 11.83
CA TRP A 166 10.45 -3.72 11.52
C TRP A 166 10.01 -2.27 11.71
N TYR A 167 8.79 -1.92 11.28
CA TYR A 167 8.23 -0.57 11.44
C TYR A 167 7.78 -0.31 12.89
N ALA A 168 7.18 -1.31 13.55
CA ALA A 168 6.78 -1.23 14.94
C ALA A 168 7.97 -0.94 15.88
N THR A 169 9.08 -1.67 15.70
CA THR A 169 10.31 -1.48 16.48
C THR A 169 10.97 -0.10 16.28
N ARG A 170 10.57 0.64 15.23
CA ARG A 170 11.02 2.01 14.96
C ARG A 170 10.03 3.08 15.42
N GLY A 171 8.95 2.66 16.07
CA GLY A 171 7.93 3.54 16.66
C GLY A 171 6.90 4.06 15.67
N VAL A 172 6.79 3.46 14.47
CA VAL A 172 5.64 3.73 13.59
C VAL A 172 4.43 3.00 14.16
N ALA A 173 3.26 3.64 14.14
CA ALA A 173 2.04 3.00 14.58
C ALA A 173 1.57 1.96 13.55
N THR A 174 1.68 0.69 13.91
CA THR A 174 1.37 -0.45 13.07
C THR A 174 0.21 -1.28 13.63
N SER A 175 -0.43 -2.05 12.76
CA SER A 175 -1.34 -3.14 13.11
C SER A 175 -1.26 -4.22 12.03
N ARG A 176 -1.67 -5.45 12.38
CA ARG A 176 -1.74 -6.57 11.45
C ARG A 176 -3.06 -7.32 11.60
N GLN A 177 -3.64 -7.75 10.50
CA GLN A 177 -4.84 -8.58 10.42
C GLN A 177 -4.58 -9.77 9.50
N GLU A 178 -4.92 -10.96 9.99
CA GLU A 178 -4.67 -12.24 9.31
C GLU A 178 -6.00 -12.97 9.14
N PRO A 179 -6.87 -12.58 8.18
CA PRO A 179 -8.18 -13.19 8.03
C PRO A 179 -8.05 -14.69 7.76
N ALA A 180 -8.79 -15.48 8.54
CA ALA A 180 -8.75 -16.94 8.46
C ALA A 180 -9.31 -17.45 7.13
N GLY A 181 -8.65 -18.45 6.55
CA GLY A 181 -9.11 -19.14 5.34
C GLY A 181 -9.00 -18.32 4.05
N VAL A 182 -8.27 -17.21 4.07
CA VAL A 182 -8.05 -16.33 2.93
C VAL A 182 -6.65 -16.58 2.38
N ASP A 183 -6.53 -16.79 1.08
CA ASP A 183 -5.25 -16.90 0.36
C ASP A 183 -4.87 -15.58 -0.34
N HIS A 184 -3.86 -15.62 -1.21
CA HIS A 184 -3.36 -14.46 -1.93
C HIS A 184 -4.43 -13.83 -2.86
N GLU A 185 -5.13 -14.67 -3.62
CA GLU A 185 -6.07 -14.25 -4.66
C GLU A 185 -7.41 -13.76 -4.10
N ASP A 186 -7.82 -14.32 -2.96
CA ASP A 186 -9.03 -13.92 -2.22
C ASP A 186 -9.00 -12.45 -1.74
N LEU A 187 -7.81 -11.86 -1.61
CA LEU A 187 -7.63 -10.53 -1.03
C LEU A 187 -8.18 -9.41 -1.91
N GLY A 188 -8.22 -9.59 -3.23
CA GLY A 188 -8.51 -8.51 -4.18
C GLY A 188 -9.88 -7.85 -4.04
N THR A 189 -10.86 -8.57 -3.51
CA THR A 189 -12.21 -8.01 -3.26
C THR A 189 -12.30 -7.20 -1.96
N ARG A 190 -11.21 -7.13 -1.18
CA ARG A 190 -11.18 -6.54 0.17
C ARG A 190 -10.39 -5.25 0.27
N PHE A 191 -9.59 -4.89 -0.75
CA PHE A 191 -8.68 -3.74 -0.67
C PHE A 191 -9.41 -2.44 -0.31
N GLY A 192 -10.50 -2.13 -1.01
CA GLY A 192 -11.25 -0.90 -0.77
C GLY A 192 -11.97 -0.89 0.57
N THR A 193 -12.61 -1.99 0.99
CA THR A 193 -13.33 -2.04 2.27
C THR A 193 -12.39 -1.93 3.47
N VAL A 194 -11.21 -2.56 3.39
CA VAL A 194 -10.15 -2.41 4.39
C VAL A 194 -9.62 -0.98 4.42
N LEU A 195 -9.36 -0.36 3.25
CA LEU A 195 -9.01 1.06 3.16
C LEU A 195 -10.08 1.94 3.79
N GLY A 196 -11.36 1.74 3.46
CA GLY A 196 -12.48 2.53 3.97
C GLY A 196 -12.52 2.54 5.50
N SER A 197 -12.35 1.37 6.12
CA SER A 197 -12.27 1.24 7.58
C SER A 197 -11.10 2.04 8.18
N GLN A 198 -9.93 2.05 7.51
CA GLN A 198 -8.80 2.87 7.96
C GLN A 198 -9.07 4.37 7.80
N LEU A 199 -9.68 4.79 6.69
CA LEU A 199 -10.03 6.19 6.45
C LEU A 199 -11.06 6.69 7.49
N ASP A 200 -12.01 5.86 7.89
CA ASP A 200 -12.99 6.19 8.95
C ASP A 200 -12.36 6.27 10.34
N SER A 201 -11.40 5.39 10.62
CA SER A 201 -10.67 5.38 11.90
C SER A 201 -9.71 6.57 12.03
N TYR A 202 -9.26 7.12 10.90
CA TYR A 202 -8.26 8.19 10.83
C TYR A 202 -8.67 9.27 9.82
N PRO A 203 -9.81 9.96 10.04
CA PRO A 203 -10.34 10.93 9.10
C PRO A 203 -9.37 12.10 8.91
N ALA A 204 -9.45 12.75 7.74
CA ALA A 204 -8.83 14.06 7.57
C ALA A 204 -9.54 15.04 8.54
N ARG A 205 -8.76 15.72 9.37
CA ARG A 205 -9.28 16.79 10.25
C ARG A 205 -9.37 18.09 9.50
#